data_AF-K9WDW3-F1
#
_entry.id   AF-K9WDW3-F1
#
_cell.length_a   1.000
_cell.length_b   1.000
_cell.length_c   1.000
_cell.angle_alpha   90.00
_cell.angle_beta   90.00
_cell.angle_gamma   90.00
#
_symmetry.space_group_name_H-M   'P 1'
#
loop_
_entity.id
_entity.type
_entity.pdbx_description
1 polymer ?
#
loop_
_entity_poly.entity_id
_entity_poly.type
_entity_poly.pdbx_seq_one_letter_code
_entity_poly.pdbx_strand_id
1 'polypeptide(L)'
;MTLKKIPIAVMDVGADAAQCLRAVVEAYTEYKIVAEQEQTKRREIEKWEKEAITSIQSQRDIIIKYLERSFDERSETFRILFGIVDQAMRDGNNEQLGTALDSITKIAQSSPFKDLADLASVRASLDAPEHEWTF
;
A
#
# COMPACT_ATOMS: atom_id res chain seq x y z
N MET A 1 20.20 30.46 6.53
CA MET A 1 19.45 31.74 6.48
C MET A 1 20.19 32.72 7.38
N THR A 2 21.04 33.56 6.77
CA THR A 2 21.90 34.52 7.47
C THR A 2 21.07 35.77 7.79
N LEU A 3 20.80 36.00 9.08
CA LEU A 3 20.17 37.23 9.57
C LEU A 3 21.11 38.41 9.28
N LYS A 4 20.79 39.19 8.24
CA LYS A 4 21.53 40.38 7.87
C LYS A 4 21.16 41.49 8.87
N LYS A 5 21.96 41.60 9.95
CA LYS A 5 21.84 42.69 10.92
C LYS A 5 22.12 44.02 10.22
N ILE A 6 21.17 44.95 10.25
CA ILE A 6 21.34 46.31 9.73
C ILE A 6 22.01 47.15 10.83
N PRO A 7 23.23 47.69 10.61
CA PRO A 7 23.89 48.55 11.58
C PRO A 7 23.22 49.93 11.59
N ILE A 8 22.75 50.36 12.77
CA ILE A 8 22.11 51.66 12.97
C ILE A 8 23.22 52.70 13.20
N ALA A 9 23.64 53.38 12.15
CA ALA A 9 24.49 54.56 12.23
C ALA A 9 23.80 55.74 11.53
N VAL A 10 23.21 56.62 12.37
CA VAL A 10 22.79 58.01 12.15
C VAL A 10 22.47 58.40 10.69
N MET A 11 21.20 58.33 10.29
CA MET A 11 20.72 58.82 8.98
C MET A 11 19.55 59.79 9.12
N ASP A 12 19.47 60.71 8.16
CA ASP A 12 18.49 61.78 8.02
C ASP A 12 17.03 61.29 8.12
N VAL A 13 16.32 61.78 9.13
CA VAL A 13 15.07 61.21 9.68
C VAL A 13 13.92 61.13 8.65
N GLY A 14 13.88 62.02 7.67
CA GLY A 14 12.83 62.08 6.64
C GLY A 14 13.02 61.07 5.50
N ALA A 15 14.26 60.87 5.04
CA ALA A 15 14.60 59.87 4.03
C ALA A 15 14.61 58.45 4.62
N ASP A 16 15.00 58.33 5.90
CA ASP A 16 15.13 57.09 6.64
C ASP A 16 13.77 56.48 7.01
N ALA A 17 12.80 57.27 7.52
CA ALA A 17 11.47 56.75 7.87
C ALA A 17 10.71 56.15 6.68
N ALA A 18 10.82 56.76 5.50
CA ALA A 18 10.21 56.23 4.27
C ALA A 18 10.93 54.97 3.77
N GLN A 19 12.25 54.86 3.97
CA GLN A 19 13.01 53.64 3.66
C GLN A 19 12.68 52.50 4.63
N CYS A 20 12.57 52.78 5.94
CA CYS A 20 12.13 51.81 6.93
C CYS A 20 10.72 51.29 6.61
N LEU A 21 9.78 52.16 6.28
CA LEU A 21 8.43 51.75 5.91
C LEU A 21 8.42 50.85 4.67
N ARG A 22 9.19 51.19 3.64
CA ARG A 22 9.34 50.33 2.44
C ARG A 22 9.91 48.97 2.79
N ALA A 23 10.98 48.91 3.58
CA ALA A 23 11.59 47.65 4.00
C ALA A 23 10.62 46.76 4.80
N VAL A 24 9.78 47.36 5.66
CA VAL A 24 8.75 46.62 6.41
C VAL A 24 7.66 46.08 5.48
N VAL A 25 7.19 46.88 4.51
CA VAL A 25 6.18 46.46 3.54
C VAL A 25 6.73 45.35 2.63
N GLU A 26 7.97 45.47 2.16
CA GLU A 26 8.65 44.45 1.37
C GLU A 26 8.79 43.15 2.16
N ALA A 27 9.33 43.20 3.38
CA ALA A 27 9.48 42.02 4.24
C ALA A 27 8.14 41.36 4.58
N TYR A 28 7.07 42.14 4.81
CA TYR A 28 5.73 41.60 5.03
C TYR A 28 5.16 40.93 3.78
N THR A 29 5.38 41.53 2.61
CA THR A 29 4.93 40.98 1.33
C THR A 29 5.67 39.67 1.02
N GLU A 30 6.99 39.64 1.20
CA GLU A 30 7.80 38.42 1.08
C GLU A 30 7.33 37.34 2.05
N TYR A 31 7.09 37.69 3.31
CA TYR A 31 6.55 36.77 4.30
C TYR A 31 5.20 36.19 3.86
N LYS A 32 4.28 37.02 3.34
CA LYS A 32 2.97 36.58 2.86
C LYS A 32 3.10 35.60 1.70
N ILE A 33 3.96 35.90 0.73
CA ILE A 33 4.23 35.02 -0.42
C ILE A 33 4.79 33.68 0.07
N VAL A 34 5.80 33.69 0.93
CA VAL A 34 6.40 32.47 1.47
C VAL A 34 5.38 31.67 2.29
N ALA A 35 4.58 32.33 3.13
CA ALA A 35 3.56 31.68 3.94
C ALA A 35 2.51 30.97 3.07
N GLU A 36 2.06 31.61 1.98
CA GLU A 36 1.10 31.02 1.05
C GLU A 36 1.70 29.83 0.27
N GLN A 37 2.95 29.95 -0.18
CA GLN A 37 3.67 28.86 -0.83
C GLN A 37 3.85 27.65 0.10
N GLU A 38 4.28 27.89 1.34
CA GLU A 38 4.47 26.81 2.32
C GLU A 38 3.14 26.18 2.75
N GLN A 39 2.06 26.95 2.84
CA GLN A 39 0.71 26.39 3.04
C GLN A 39 0.30 25.48 1.88
N THR A 40 0.58 25.90 0.64
CA THR A 40 0.26 25.11 -0.55
C THR A 40 1.03 23.79 -0.55
N LYS A 41 2.35 23.84 -0.31
CA LYS A 41 3.20 22.64 -0.19
C LYS A 41 2.72 21.68 0.89
N ARG A 42 2.30 22.20 2.07
CA ARG A 42 1.76 21.35 3.16
C ARG A 42 0.47 20.64 2.74
N ARG A 43 -0.46 21.35 2.08
CA ARG A 43 -1.69 20.74 1.54
C ARG A 43 -1.39 19.68 0.49
N GLU A 44 -0.39 19.90 -0.36
CA GLU A 44 0.05 18.90 -1.34
C GLU A 44 0.61 17.65 -0.67
N ILE A 45 1.44 17.81 0.38
CA ILE A 45 1.96 16.70 1.18
C ILE A 45 0.81 15.92 1.84
N GLU A 46 -0.14 16.61 2.48
CA GLU A 46 -1.31 15.97 3.12
C GLU A 46 -2.16 15.19 2.11
N LYS A 47 -2.35 15.76 0.91
CA LYS A 47 -3.07 15.08 -0.17
C LYS A 47 -2.32 13.83 -0.63
N TRP A 48 -1.02 13.96 -0.88
CA TRP A 48 -0.17 12.85 -1.31
C TRP A 48 -0.11 11.74 -0.25
N GLU A 49 0.03 12.10 1.02
CA GLU A 49 -0.01 11.17 2.15
C GLU A 49 -1.32 10.38 2.16
N LYS A 50 -2.46 11.07 2.03
CA LYS A 50 -3.78 10.44 2.00
C LYS A 50 -3.94 9.48 0.81
N GLU A 51 -3.50 9.89 -0.38
CA GLU A 51 -3.53 9.04 -1.58
C GLU A 51 -2.65 7.80 -1.42
N ALA A 52 -1.43 7.98 -0.90
CA ALA A 52 -0.49 6.89 -0.65
C ALA A 52 -1.04 5.89 0.39
N ILE A 53 -1.56 6.37 1.52
CA ILE A 53 -2.15 5.52 2.57
C ILE A 53 -3.35 4.75 2.00
N THR A 54 -4.23 5.42 1.26
CA THR A 54 -5.41 4.78 0.65
C THR A 54 -4.99 3.68 -0.34
N SER A 55 -3.96 3.94 -1.15
CA SER A 55 -3.40 2.95 -2.07
C SER A 55 -2.84 1.72 -1.33
N ILE A 56 -2.04 1.95 -0.29
CA ILE A 56 -1.48 0.86 0.55
C ILE A 56 -2.59 0.04 1.20
N GLN A 57 -3.62 0.70 1.75
CA GLN A 57 -4.76 0.03 2.36
C GLN A 57 -5.52 -0.82 1.34
N SER A 58 -5.79 -0.27 0.15
CA SER A 58 -6.46 -1.02 -0.91
C SER A 58 -5.65 -2.25 -1.36
N GLN A 59 -4.32 -2.13 -1.48
CA GLN A 59 -3.46 -3.26 -1.83
C GLN A 59 -3.45 -4.33 -0.73
N ARG A 60 -3.36 -3.91 0.54
CA ARG A 60 -3.45 -4.81 1.69
C ARG A 60 -4.76 -5.59 1.66
N ASP A 61 -5.89 -4.90 1.46
CA ASP A 61 -7.20 -5.54 1.53
C ASP A 61 -7.38 -6.58 0.41
N ILE A 62 -6.84 -6.32 -0.78
CA ILE A 62 -6.78 -7.30 -1.88
C ILE A 62 -5.96 -8.54 -1.47
N ILE A 63 -4.77 -8.34 -0.91
CA ILE A 63 -3.89 -9.44 -0.48
C ILE A 63 -4.57 -10.28 0.60
N ILE A 64 -5.17 -9.64 1.61
CA ILE A 64 -5.86 -10.34 2.71
C ILE A 64 -7.02 -11.17 2.17
N LYS A 65 -7.88 -10.57 1.33
CA LYS A 65 -9.03 -11.28 0.74
C LYS A 65 -8.60 -12.49 -0.11
N TYR A 66 -7.53 -12.33 -0.90
CA TYR A 66 -6.94 -13.43 -1.65
C TYR A 66 -6.45 -14.55 -0.73
N LEU A 67 -5.70 -14.20 0.33
CA LEU A 67 -5.17 -15.19 1.26
C LEU A 67 -6.30 -15.95 1.97
N GLU A 68 -7.31 -15.25 2.48
CA GLU A 68 -8.47 -15.88 3.12
C GLU A 68 -9.13 -16.89 2.19
N ARG A 69 -9.43 -16.49 0.94
CA ARG A 69 -10.05 -17.38 -0.04
C ARG A 69 -9.16 -18.57 -0.40
N SER A 70 -7.88 -18.32 -0.60
CA SER A 70 -6.88 -19.33 -0.93
C SER A 70 -6.76 -20.39 0.17
N PHE A 71 -6.71 -19.96 1.44
CA PHE A 71 -6.66 -20.88 2.57
C PHE A 71 -7.95 -21.67 2.75
N ASP A 72 -9.12 -21.05 2.54
CA ASP A 72 -10.42 -21.74 2.63
C ASP A 72 -10.53 -22.86 1.58
N GLU A 73 -10.15 -22.58 0.34
CA GLU A 73 -10.19 -23.57 -0.74
C GLU A 73 -9.16 -24.68 -0.55
N ARG A 74 -7.95 -24.36 -0.07
CA ARG A 74 -6.97 -25.37 0.32
C ARG A 74 -7.49 -26.27 1.42
N SER A 75 -8.16 -25.70 2.43
CA SER A 75 -8.77 -26.45 3.53
C SER A 75 -9.80 -27.46 3.01
N GLU A 76 -10.65 -27.02 2.08
CA GLU A 76 -11.66 -27.88 1.46
C GLU A 76 -11.03 -28.96 0.59
N THR A 77 -10.02 -28.59 -0.20
CA THR A 77 -9.30 -29.53 -1.05
C THR A 77 -8.62 -30.64 -0.23
N PHE A 78 -8.00 -30.29 0.90
CA PHE A 78 -7.45 -31.29 1.82
C PHE A 78 -8.53 -32.21 2.39
N ARG A 79 -9.69 -31.68 2.80
CA ARG A 79 -10.81 -32.52 3.28
C ARG A 79 -11.24 -33.53 2.23
N ILE A 80 -11.39 -33.10 0.97
CA ILE A 80 -11.75 -33.98 -0.14
C ILE A 80 -10.68 -35.06 -0.37
N LEU A 81 -9.40 -34.66 -0.44
CA LEU A 81 -8.29 -35.60 -0.68
C LEU A 81 -8.15 -36.63 0.44
N PHE A 82 -8.32 -36.25 1.71
CA PHE A 82 -8.33 -37.20 2.81
C PHE A 82 -9.52 -38.16 2.74
N GLY A 83 -10.70 -37.69 2.30
CA GLY A 83 -11.84 -38.57 2.03
C GLY A 83 -11.54 -39.60 0.93
N ILE A 84 -10.81 -39.20 -0.13
CA ILE A 84 -10.36 -40.11 -1.19
C ILE A 84 -9.35 -41.13 -0.64
N VAL A 85 -8.42 -40.71 0.22
CA VAL A 85 -7.48 -41.62 0.89
C VAL A 85 -8.24 -42.67 1.72
N ASP A 86 -9.20 -42.24 2.53
CA ASP A 86 -10.02 -43.14 3.35
C ASP A 86 -10.78 -44.16 2.48
N GLN A 87 -11.34 -43.72 1.36
CA GLN A 87 -12.06 -44.59 0.44
C GLN A 87 -11.12 -45.58 -0.26
N ALA A 88 -9.98 -45.11 -0.77
CA ALA A 88 -8.99 -45.94 -1.44
C ALA A 88 -8.43 -47.03 -0.51
N MET A 89 -8.23 -46.71 0.78
CA MET A 89 -7.84 -47.69 1.79
C MET A 89 -8.91 -48.77 2.01
N ARG A 90 -10.20 -48.39 2.06
CA ARG A 90 -11.31 -49.35 2.21
C ARG A 90 -11.44 -50.28 1.00
N ASP A 91 -11.24 -49.73 -0.20
CA ASP A 91 -11.41 -50.46 -1.46
C ASP A 91 -10.15 -51.24 -1.87
N GLY A 92 -9.04 -51.09 -1.14
CA GLY A 92 -7.75 -51.69 -1.49
C GLY A 92 -7.14 -51.11 -2.78
N ASN A 93 -7.56 -49.92 -3.19
CA ASN A 93 -7.12 -49.27 -4.42
C ASN A 93 -5.81 -48.51 -4.21
N ASN A 94 -4.69 -49.21 -4.32
CA ASN A 94 -3.36 -48.64 -4.11
C ASN A 94 -2.98 -47.55 -5.13
N GLU A 95 -3.53 -47.57 -6.34
CA GLU A 95 -3.28 -46.54 -7.35
C GLU A 95 -3.92 -45.21 -6.96
N GLN A 96 -5.19 -45.25 -6.53
CA GLN A 96 -5.91 -44.08 -6.06
C GLN A 96 -5.30 -43.53 -4.77
N LEU A 97 -4.88 -44.42 -3.87
CA LEU A 97 -4.18 -44.04 -2.64
C LEU A 97 -2.88 -43.28 -2.94
N GLY A 98 -2.05 -43.81 -3.85
CA GLY A 98 -0.81 -43.16 -4.25
C GLY A 98 -1.04 -41.79 -4.89
N THR A 99 -2.03 -41.69 -5.77
CA THR A 99 -2.40 -40.43 -6.44
C THR A 99 -2.88 -39.36 -5.46
N ALA A 100 -3.71 -39.74 -4.49
CA ALA A 100 -4.23 -38.83 -3.48
C ALA A 100 -3.10 -38.32 -2.56
N LEU A 101 -2.20 -39.19 -2.12
CA LEU A 101 -1.04 -38.82 -1.28
C LEU A 101 -0.04 -37.91 -2.01
N ASP A 102 0.21 -38.16 -3.30
CA ASP A 102 1.03 -37.28 -4.14
C ASP A 102 0.39 -35.89 -4.28
N SER A 103 -0.93 -35.82 -4.49
CA SER A 103 -1.67 -34.56 -4.57
C SER A 103 -1.62 -33.78 -3.25
N ILE A 104 -1.81 -34.46 -2.11
CA ILE A 104 -1.66 -33.86 -0.77
C ILE A 104 -0.25 -33.27 -0.61
N THR A 105 0.77 -34.02 -1.00
CA THR A 105 2.17 -33.59 -0.89
C THR A 105 2.45 -32.37 -1.75
N LYS A 106 1.97 -32.35 -3.00
CA LYS A 106 2.13 -31.20 -3.92
C LYS A 106 1.49 -29.93 -3.37
N ILE A 107 0.25 -30.01 -2.90
CA ILE A 107 -0.45 -28.86 -2.31
C ILE A 107 0.26 -28.42 -1.02
N ALA A 108 0.72 -29.35 -0.18
CA ALA A 108 1.46 -29.03 1.04
C ALA A 108 2.81 -28.34 0.75
N GLN A 109 3.45 -28.67 -0.37
CA GLN A 109 4.70 -28.05 -0.82
C GLN A 109 4.49 -26.69 -1.50
N SER A 110 3.28 -26.40 -1.99
CA SER A 110 3.01 -25.16 -2.69
C SER A 110 2.73 -23.99 -1.77
N SER A 111 3.23 -22.82 -2.16
CA SER A 111 3.06 -21.57 -1.42
C SER A 111 1.80 -20.85 -1.90
N PRO A 112 0.90 -20.42 -1.00
CA PRO A 112 -0.23 -19.58 -1.36
C PRO A 112 0.22 -18.18 -1.79
N PHE A 113 1.51 -17.81 -1.66
CA PHE A 113 2.01 -16.50 -2.09
C PHE A 113 2.45 -16.47 -3.56
N LYS A 114 2.38 -17.59 -4.28
CA LYS A 114 2.91 -17.70 -5.65
C LYS A 114 2.25 -16.72 -6.62
N ASP A 115 0.95 -16.48 -6.48
CA ASP A 115 0.19 -15.63 -7.41
C ASP A 115 0.17 -14.15 -7.00
N LEU A 116 0.67 -13.80 -5.81
CA LEU A 116 0.75 -12.42 -5.33
C LEU A 116 1.81 -11.57 -6.05
N ALA A 117 2.60 -12.17 -6.95
CA ALA A 117 3.54 -11.44 -7.79
C ALA A 117 2.86 -10.41 -8.71
N ASP A 118 1.57 -10.61 -9.02
CA ASP A 118 0.76 -9.68 -9.81
C ASP A 118 -0.58 -9.35 -9.13
N LEU A 119 -0.62 -8.21 -8.43
CA LEU A 119 -1.82 -7.73 -7.75
C LEU A 119 -2.98 -7.41 -8.71
N ALA A 120 -2.70 -7.08 -9.98
CA ALA A 120 -3.75 -6.82 -10.96
C ALA A 120 -4.44 -8.12 -11.37
N SER A 121 -3.66 -9.18 -11.58
CA SER A 121 -4.18 -10.54 -11.79
C SER A 121 -5.01 -11.03 -10.60
N VAL A 122 -4.50 -10.86 -9.37
CA VAL A 122 -5.22 -11.24 -8.14
C VAL A 122 -6.56 -10.54 -8.03
N ARG A 123 -6.62 -9.24 -8.35
CA ARG A 123 -7.87 -8.49 -8.36
C ARG A 123 -8.85 -9.03 -9.38
N ALA A 124 -8.39 -9.31 -10.61
CA ALA A 124 -9.24 -9.87 -11.65
C ALA A 124 -9.81 -11.24 -11.24
N SER A 125 -9.01 -12.10 -10.60
CA SER A 125 -9.46 -13.37 -10.04
C SER A 125 -10.48 -13.21 -8.90
N LEU A 126 -10.30 -12.21 -8.03
CA LEU A 126 -11.26 -11.91 -6.95
C LEU A 126 -12.60 -11.38 -7.47
N ASP A 127 -12.59 -10.72 -8.62
CA ASP A 127 -13.80 -10.19 -9.26
C ASP A 127 -14.54 -11.27 -10.08
N ALA A 128 -13.90 -12.42 -10.35
CA ALA A 128 -14.48 -13.55 -11.07
C ALA A 128 -15.07 -14.59 -10.09
N PRO A 129 -16.41 -14.76 -10.01
CA PRO A 129 -17.04 -15.66 -9.05
C PRO A 129 -16.76 -17.15 -9.32
N GLU A 130 -16.41 -17.52 -10.55
CA GLU A 130 -16.15 -18.90 -10.99
C GLU A 130 -14.65 -19.28 -10.91
N HIS A 131 -13.81 -18.43 -10.33
CA HIS A 131 -12.37 -18.66 -10.30
C HIS A 131 -11.99 -19.75 -9.27
N GLU A 132 -11.45 -20.87 -9.76
CA GLU A 132 -10.81 -21.90 -8.93
C GLU A 132 -9.34 -21.57 -8.73
N TRP A 133 -8.89 -21.56 -7.47
CA TRP A 133 -7.50 -21.29 -7.16
C TRP A 133 -6.68 -22.58 -7.30
N THR A 134 -5.62 -22.54 -8.11
CA THR A 134 -4.74 -23.69 -8.35
C THR A 134 -3.50 -23.59 -7.46
N PHE A 135 -3.17 -24.68 -6.76
CA PHE A 135 -2.11 -24.72 -5.75
C PHE A 135 -1.08 -25.81 -6.05
#